data_AF-A0A396RMR0-F1
#
_entry.id   AF-A0A396RMR0-F1
#
_cell.length_a   1.000
_cell.length_b   1.000
_cell.length_c   1.000
_cell.angle_alpha   90.00
_cell.angle_beta   90.00
_cell.angle_gamma   90.00
#
_symmetry.space_group_name_H-M   'P 1'
#
loop_
_entity.id
_entity.type
_entity.pdbx_description
1 polymer ?
#
loop_
_entity_poly.entity_id
_entity_poly.type
_entity_poly.pdbx_seq_one_letter_code
_entity_poly.pdbx_strand_id
1 'polypeptide(L)'
;MGRGALWIALFAAAIVLLFPLRMALGVVNAERLGLSAREARGPVWAGRLIEARWRGLALGDLDASLSPVQLLVGRVRLDLSGDGDMRGAVSVSRNGAGIDDVSGRLPVEGLFEGLPLGALIATDVSARFADGVCDRAEGQVRAELSAALPGVSLAQGMTGRARCDGGALLLPLQGASGLERLDLRLFGDGRWQARLQIAGDGAALSAGVLERSGRL
;
A
#
# COMPACT_ATOMS: atom_id res chain seq x y z
N MET A 1 47.44 -11.89 -0.21
CA MET A 1 46.38 -11.05 0.40
C MET A 1 46.24 -11.43 1.85
N GLY A 2 46.83 -10.62 2.74
CA GLY A 2 47.08 -10.96 4.13
C GLY A 2 45.89 -10.71 5.04
N ARG A 3 45.90 -11.38 6.19
CA ARG A 3 44.89 -11.41 7.27
C ARG A 3 44.11 -10.10 7.52
N GLY A 4 44.71 -8.93 7.31
CA GLY A 4 44.04 -7.63 7.40
C GLY A 4 42.87 -7.47 6.41
N ALA A 5 43.00 -7.94 5.17
CA ALA A 5 41.91 -7.91 4.19
C ALA A 5 40.73 -8.79 4.65
N LEU A 6 41.01 -9.91 5.30
CA LEU A 6 40.00 -10.81 5.85
C LEU A 6 39.28 -10.18 7.05
N TRP A 7 40.01 -9.47 7.93
CA TRP A 7 39.41 -8.70 9.02
C TRP A 7 38.54 -7.55 8.52
N ILE A 8 39.00 -6.79 7.53
CA ILE A 8 38.21 -5.71 6.93
C ILE A 8 36.94 -6.27 6.29
N ALA A 9 37.04 -7.38 5.56
CA ALA A 9 35.88 -8.04 4.95
C ALA A 9 34.88 -8.55 6.01
N LEU A 10 35.37 -9.19 7.09
CA LEU A 10 34.52 -9.63 8.20
C LEU A 10 33.86 -8.46 8.93
N PHE A 11 34.59 -7.38 9.16
CA PHE A 11 34.06 -6.17 9.80
C PHE A 11 32.99 -5.50 8.94
N ALA A 12 33.24 -5.37 7.64
CA ALA A 12 32.25 -4.86 6.68
C ALA A 12 31.01 -5.75 6.63
N ALA A 13 31.19 -7.08 6.59
CA ALA A 13 30.08 -8.03 6.63
C ALA A 13 29.28 -7.91 7.93
N ALA A 14 29.94 -7.75 9.08
CA ALA A 14 29.28 -7.53 10.36
C ALA A 14 28.45 -6.24 10.35
N ILE A 15 28.97 -5.13 9.81
CA ILE A 15 28.21 -3.88 9.69
C ILE A 15 26.95 -4.08 8.86
N VAL A 16 27.04 -4.77 7.72
CA VAL A 16 25.89 -5.02 6.85
C VAL A 16 24.87 -5.94 7.53
N LEU A 17 25.32 -7.02 8.16
CA LEU A 17 24.47 -7.99 8.84
C LEU A 17 23.79 -7.41 10.10
N LEU A 18 24.46 -6.51 10.81
CA LEU A 18 23.97 -5.90 12.05
C LEU A 18 23.43 -4.48 11.83
N PHE A 19 23.22 -4.07 10.57
CA PHE A 19 22.80 -2.71 10.26
C PHE A 19 21.45 -2.39 10.91
N PRO A 20 21.38 -1.40 11.83
CA PRO A 20 20.19 -1.19 12.64
C PRO A 20 19.07 -0.52 11.84
N LEU A 21 17.83 -1.03 11.98
CA LEU A 21 16.68 -0.57 11.20
C LEU A 21 16.45 0.94 11.33
N ARG A 22 16.60 1.49 12.54
CA ARG A 22 16.43 2.94 12.80
C ARG A 22 17.33 3.82 11.91
N MET A 23 18.56 3.39 11.65
CA MET A 23 19.50 4.15 10.80
C MET A 23 19.07 4.06 9.34
N ALA A 24 18.65 2.88 8.90
CA ALA A 24 18.14 2.67 7.55
C ALA A 24 16.95 3.60 7.25
N LEU A 25 15.98 3.68 8.16
CA LEU A 25 14.79 4.54 8.02
C LEU A 25 15.16 6.03 7.89
N GLY A 26 16.17 6.49 8.63
CA GLY A 26 16.70 7.85 8.52
C GLY A 26 17.38 8.11 7.18
N VAL A 27 18.22 7.19 6.71
CA VAL A 27 18.94 7.31 5.42
C VAL A 27 17.97 7.38 4.25
N VAL A 28 16.95 6.52 4.24
CA VAL A 28 15.92 6.51 3.17
C VAL A 28 14.86 7.60 3.35
N ASN A 29 14.94 8.39 4.42
CA ASN A 29 13.95 9.40 4.81
C ASN A 29 12.52 8.85 4.76
N ALA A 30 12.28 7.78 5.50
CA ALA A 30 10.98 7.11 5.55
C ALA A 30 9.80 8.08 5.85
N GLU A 31 10.06 9.14 6.61
CA GLU A 31 9.10 10.22 6.87
C GLU A 31 8.60 10.91 5.59
N ARG A 32 9.46 11.10 4.58
CA ARG A 32 9.06 11.66 3.27
C ARG A 32 8.17 10.70 2.48
N LEU A 33 8.28 9.40 2.74
CA LEU A 33 7.38 8.38 2.20
C LEU A 33 6.08 8.26 3.03
N GLY A 34 5.98 9.03 4.11
CA GLY A 34 4.87 9.03 5.05
C GLY A 34 4.94 7.93 6.10
N LEU A 35 5.98 7.08 6.10
CA LEU A 35 6.14 6.01 7.08
C LEU A 35 6.84 6.53 8.34
N SER A 36 6.23 6.32 9.48
CA SER A 36 6.78 6.65 10.80
C SER A 36 6.47 5.53 11.78
N ALA A 37 7.22 5.41 12.87
CA ALA A 37 6.94 4.47 13.94
C ALA A 37 7.39 5.09 15.26
N ARG A 38 6.73 4.76 16.38
CA ARG A 38 7.17 5.21 17.70
C ARG A 38 8.53 4.62 18.05
N GLU A 39 8.73 3.35 17.72
CA GLU A 39 9.97 2.64 17.99
C GLU A 39 10.30 1.69 16.85
N ALA A 40 11.59 1.56 16.53
CA ALA A 40 12.11 0.59 15.56
C ALA A 40 13.20 -0.26 16.25
N ARG A 41 12.97 -1.56 16.35
CA ARG A 41 13.86 -2.53 16.99
C ARG A 41 14.47 -3.49 15.98
N GLY A 42 15.65 -4.01 16.30
CA GLY A 42 16.30 -5.06 15.51
C GLY A 42 17.12 -4.57 14.30
N PRO A 43 17.85 -5.48 13.65
CA PRO A 43 18.53 -5.22 12.39
C PRO A 43 17.54 -5.07 11.23
N VAL A 44 17.95 -4.47 10.12
CA VAL A 44 17.09 -4.31 8.91
C VAL A 44 16.53 -5.62 8.36
N TRP A 45 17.17 -6.75 8.66
CA TRP A 45 16.78 -8.08 8.17
C TRP A 45 15.66 -8.73 9.00
N ALA A 46 15.52 -8.32 10.26
CA ALA A 46 14.59 -8.89 11.23
C ALA A 46 14.15 -7.79 12.20
N GLY A 47 13.59 -6.74 11.60
CA GLY A 47 13.20 -5.54 12.32
C GLY A 47 11.76 -5.59 12.79
N ARG A 48 11.44 -4.78 13.78
CA ARG A 48 10.08 -4.58 14.27
C ARG A 48 9.79 -3.10 14.46
N LEU A 49 8.68 -2.64 13.92
CA LEU A 49 8.13 -1.30 14.05
C LEU A 49 6.99 -1.35 15.06
N ILE A 50 7.12 -0.59 16.14
CA ILE A 50 6.09 -0.46 17.18
C ILE A 50 5.28 0.80 16.90
N GLU A 51 3.96 0.65 16.88
CA GLU A 51 3.00 1.69 16.49
C GLU A 51 3.39 2.39 15.19
N ALA A 52 3.62 1.60 14.14
CA ALA A 52 3.84 2.10 12.81
C ALA A 52 2.62 2.92 12.35
N ARG A 53 2.90 4.04 11.69
CA ARG A 53 1.93 4.89 11.03
C ARG A 53 2.36 5.20 9.63
N TRP A 54 1.41 5.23 8.70
CA TRP A 54 1.65 5.64 7.33
C TRP A 54 0.74 6.80 6.95
N ARG A 55 1.31 7.97 6.67
CA ARG A 55 0.57 9.21 6.35
C ARG A 55 -0.55 9.52 7.36
N GLY A 56 -0.26 9.31 8.65
CA GLY A 56 -1.21 9.48 9.76
C GLY A 56 -2.03 8.24 10.10
N LEU A 57 -2.12 7.26 9.19
CA LEU A 57 -2.86 6.03 9.38
C LEU A 57 -2.16 5.10 10.38
N ALA A 58 -2.85 4.71 11.45
CA ALA A 58 -2.31 3.73 12.40
C ALA A 58 -2.28 2.33 11.76
N LEU A 59 -1.09 1.84 11.48
CA LEU A 59 -0.87 0.46 11.00
C LEU A 59 -0.67 -0.51 12.17
N GLY A 60 -0.30 -0.01 13.36
CA GLY A 60 -0.05 -0.82 14.55
C GLY A 60 1.36 -1.40 14.55
N ASP A 61 1.55 -2.53 15.21
CA ASP A 61 2.85 -3.19 15.30
C ASP A 61 3.09 -4.03 14.04
N LEU A 62 4.26 -3.84 13.41
CA LEU A 62 4.65 -4.51 12.17
C LEU A 62 6.05 -5.11 12.32
N ASP A 63 6.21 -6.39 12.00
CA ASP A 63 7.52 -6.95 11.65
C ASP A 63 7.90 -6.48 10.24
N ALA A 64 9.15 -6.06 10.08
CA ALA A 64 9.68 -5.46 8.86
C ALA A 64 11.05 -6.08 8.53
N SER A 65 11.17 -6.71 7.37
CA SER A 65 12.39 -7.40 6.94
C SER A 65 12.81 -6.98 5.54
N LEU A 66 14.04 -6.51 5.41
CA LEU A 66 14.64 -6.16 4.13
C LEU A 66 15.16 -7.43 3.46
N SER A 67 14.90 -7.64 2.18
CA SER A 67 15.37 -8.83 1.46
C SER A 67 16.83 -8.69 1.02
N PRO A 68 17.78 -9.52 1.51
CA PRO A 68 19.19 -9.45 1.11
C PRO A 68 19.38 -9.77 -0.38
N VAL A 69 18.66 -10.77 -0.87
CA VAL A 69 18.76 -11.23 -2.26
C VAL A 69 18.29 -10.14 -3.22
N GLN A 70 17.26 -9.39 -2.86
CA GLN A 70 16.77 -8.29 -3.71
C GLN A 70 17.79 -7.14 -3.78
N LEU A 71 18.48 -6.84 -2.68
CA LEU A 71 19.51 -5.79 -2.68
C LEU A 71 20.68 -6.14 -3.59
N LEU A 72 21.07 -7.42 -3.66
CA LEU A 72 22.13 -7.89 -4.55
C LEU A 72 21.81 -7.67 -6.03
N VAL A 73 20.52 -7.69 -6.40
CA VAL A 73 20.06 -7.37 -7.76
C VAL A 73 19.68 -5.89 -7.93
N GLY A 74 20.04 -5.03 -6.98
CA GLY A 74 19.80 -3.59 -7.03
C GLY A 74 18.35 -3.17 -6.76
N ARG A 75 17.58 -3.99 -6.03
CA ARG A 75 16.19 -3.71 -5.63
C ARG A 75 16.05 -3.71 -4.11
N VAL A 76 15.39 -2.69 -3.58
CA VAL A 76 15.01 -2.65 -2.17
C VAL A 76 13.65 -3.33 -2.08
N ARG A 77 13.55 -4.41 -1.30
CA ARG A 77 12.26 -5.03 -0.96
C ARG A 77 12.14 -5.13 0.55
N LEU A 78 11.08 -4.55 1.10
CA LEU A 78 10.75 -4.58 2.51
C LEU A 78 9.47 -5.40 2.68
N ASP A 79 9.60 -6.61 3.22
CA ASP A 79 8.49 -7.46 3.60
C ASP A 79 7.95 -6.99 4.96
N LEU A 80 6.63 -6.85 5.05
CA LEU A 80 5.87 -6.32 6.19
C LEU A 80 4.82 -7.34 6.62
N SER A 81 4.72 -7.59 7.92
CA SER A 81 3.66 -8.41 8.51
C SER A 81 3.24 -7.85 9.86
N GLY A 82 1.94 -7.70 10.10
CA GLY A 82 1.41 -7.22 11.39
C GLY A 82 0.86 -8.35 12.26
N ASP A 83 0.45 -8.00 13.49
CA ASP A 83 -0.13 -8.92 14.48
C ASP A 83 -1.53 -9.49 14.09
N GLY A 84 -2.02 -9.21 12.88
CA GLY A 84 -3.26 -9.77 12.32
C GLY A 84 -3.04 -10.35 10.91
N ASP A 85 -4.08 -10.37 10.08
CA ASP A 85 -3.98 -10.89 8.69
C ASP A 85 -3.28 -9.95 7.71
N MET A 86 -2.59 -8.91 8.21
CA MET A 86 -1.88 -7.94 7.38
C MET A 86 -0.50 -8.48 7.02
N ARG A 87 -0.28 -8.69 5.71
CA ARG A 87 1.00 -9.10 5.14
C ARG A 87 1.19 -8.46 3.77
N GLY A 88 2.44 -8.26 3.37
CA GLY A 88 2.77 -7.81 2.02
C GLY A 88 4.20 -7.31 1.96
N ALA A 89 4.60 -6.76 0.83
CA ALA A 89 5.89 -6.12 0.70
C ALA A 89 5.81 -4.84 -0.11
N VAL A 90 6.75 -3.93 0.15
CA VAL A 90 6.99 -2.74 -0.66
C VAL A 90 8.31 -2.93 -1.37
N SER A 91 8.32 -2.73 -2.68
CA SER A 91 9.52 -2.83 -3.52
C SER A 91 9.85 -1.48 -4.17
N VAL A 92 11.13 -1.14 -4.18
CA VAL A 92 11.67 0.08 -4.78
C VAL A 92 12.92 -0.28 -5.58
N SER A 93 13.03 0.28 -6.77
CA SER A 93 14.12 0.07 -7.73
C SER A 93 14.53 1.40 -8.35
N ARG A 94 15.54 1.39 -9.22
CA ARG A 94 16.05 2.62 -9.86
C ARG A 94 14.97 3.40 -10.62
N ASN A 95 14.07 2.73 -11.30
CA ASN A 95 13.08 3.32 -12.18
C ASN A 95 11.64 2.95 -11.80
N GLY A 96 11.40 2.48 -10.58
CA GLY A 96 10.06 2.03 -10.23
C GLY A 96 9.88 1.66 -8.78
N ALA A 97 8.62 1.62 -8.37
CA ALA A 97 8.18 1.22 -7.05
C ALA A 97 6.92 0.38 -7.15
N GLY A 98 6.64 -0.41 -6.13
CA GLY A 98 5.48 -1.27 -6.13
C GLY A 98 5.17 -1.84 -4.76
N ILE A 99 4.06 -2.55 -4.74
CA ILE A 99 3.60 -3.39 -3.64
C ILE A 99 3.46 -4.82 -4.17
N ASP A 100 3.78 -5.79 -3.33
CA ASP A 100 3.73 -7.20 -3.68
C ASP A 100 2.95 -7.97 -2.60
N ASP A 101 2.00 -8.79 -3.04
CA ASP A 101 1.25 -9.77 -2.24
C ASP A 101 0.56 -9.16 -1.00
N VAL A 102 0.08 -7.93 -1.12
CA VAL A 102 -0.60 -7.23 -0.02
C VAL A 102 -1.93 -7.91 0.26
N SER A 103 -2.05 -8.44 1.46
CA SER A 103 -3.27 -9.04 2.00
C SER A 103 -3.55 -8.45 3.38
N GLY A 104 -4.84 -8.27 3.67
CA GLY A 104 -5.30 -7.77 4.96
C GLY A 104 -6.16 -6.52 4.83
N ARG A 105 -6.55 -5.98 5.98
CA ARG A 105 -7.44 -4.82 6.08
C ARG A 105 -6.62 -3.55 6.29
N LEU A 106 -6.69 -2.64 5.34
CA LEU A 106 -6.12 -1.30 5.43
C LEU A 106 -7.23 -0.32 5.82
N PRO A 107 -7.21 0.27 7.03
CA PRO A 107 -8.09 1.41 7.30
C PRO A 107 -7.69 2.54 6.34
N VAL A 108 -8.62 3.16 5.62
CA VAL A 108 -8.32 4.28 4.70
C VAL A 108 -9.15 5.51 4.99
N GLU A 109 -9.72 5.54 6.19
CA GLU A 109 -10.53 6.64 6.68
C GLU A 109 -9.71 7.93 6.69
N GLY A 110 -10.23 8.96 6.03
CA GLY A 110 -9.55 10.26 5.90
C GLY A 110 -8.42 10.30 4.86
N LEU A 111 -8.03 9.17 4.25
CA LEU A 111 -6.98 9.14 3.23
C LEU A 111 -7.47 9.73 1.89
N PHE A 112 -8.75 9.53 1.59
CA PHE A 112 -9.40 10.00 0.37
C PHE A 112 -10.43 11.08 0.71
N GLU A 113 -10.01 12.35 0.70
CA GLU A 113 -10.86 13.48 1.04
C GLU A 113 -12.17 13.48 0.22
N GLY A 114 -13.31 13.50 0.92
CA GLY A 114 -14.63 13.55 0.30
C GLY A 114 -15.20 12.21 -0.18
N LEU A 115 -14.53 11.08 0.12
CA LEU A 115 -15.06 9.74 -0.10
C LEU A 115 -15.33 9.05 1.24
N PRO A 116 -16.52 8.46 1.47
CA PRO A 116 -16.85 7.78 2.72
C PRO A 116 -16.26 6.35 2.75
N LEU A 117 -14.95 6.21 2.51
CA LEU A 117 -14.25 4.93 2.60
C LEU A 117 -13.75 4.70 4.04
N GLY A 118 -14.13 3.58 4.64
CA GLY A 118 -13.65 3.17 5.96
C GLY A 118 -12.41 2.29 5.86
N ALA A 119 -12.48 1.23 5.04
CA ALA A 119 -11.39 0.27 4.89
C ALA A 119 -11.31 -0.33 3.48
N LEU A 120 -10.11 -0.73 3.09
CA LEU A 120 -9.85 -1.58 1.94
C LEU A 120 -9.34 -2.93 2.43
N ILE A 121 -10.02 -4.00 2.07
CA ILE A 121 -9.53 -5.37 2.26
C ILE A 121 -8.85 -5.79 0.98
N ALA A 122 -7.54 -6.03 1.07
CA ALA A 122 -6.73 -6.56 -0.01
C ALA A 122 -6.59 -8.07 0.11
N THR A 123 -6.57 -8.76 -1.03
CA THR A 123 -6.27 -10.20 -1.11
C THR A 123 -5.29 -10.41 -2.25
N ASP A 124 -4.05 -10.71 -1.87
CA ASP A 124 -2.89 -10.91 -2.74
C ASP A 124 -2.75 -9.83 -3.81
N VAL A 125 -2.83 -8.56 -3.38
CA VAL A 125 -2.74 -7.40 -4.27
C VAL A 125 -1.30 -7.04 -4.52
N SER A 126 -0.93 -7.05 -5.81
CA SER A 126 0.39 -6.63 -6.28
C SER A 126 0.21 -5.53 -7.32
N ALA A 127 1.01 -4.47 -7.24
CA ALA A 127 1.01 -3.40 -8.21
C ALA A 127 2.42 -2.83 -8.37
N ARG A 128 2.84 -2.59 -9.62
CA ARG A 128 4.15 -2.05 -9.96
C ARG A 128 4.02 -0.86 -10.88
N PHE A 129 4.76 0.19 -10.55
CA PHE A 129 4.92 1.39 -11.33
C PHE A 129 6.35 1.45 -11.86
N ALA A 130 6.50 1.50 -13.19
CA ALA A 130 7.77 1.77 -13.87
C ALA A 130 7.68 3.17 -14.49
N ASP A 131 8.66 4.02 -14.18
CA ASP A 131 8.74 5.40 -14.65
C ASP A 131 7.46 6.22 -14.36
N GLY A 132 6.83 5.92 -13.21
CA GLY A 132 5.57 6.55 -12.76
C GLY A 132 4.29 5.97 -13.38
N VAL A 133 4.41 4.97 -14.25
CA VAL A 133 3.31 4.35 -14.99
C VAL A 133 3.04 2.93 -14.46
N CYS A 134 1.78 2.62 -14.16
CA CYS A 134 1.37 1.26 -13.78
C CYS A 134 1.60 0.31 -14.95
N ASP A 135 2.47 -0.68 -14.77
CA ASP A 135 2.78 -1.69 -15.78
C ASP A 135 2.31 -3.11 -15.40
N ARG A 136 2.08 -3.36 -14.11
CA ARG A 136 1.51 -4.60 -13.59
C ARG A 136 0.60 -4.27 -12.41
N ALA A 137 -0.59 -4.85 -12.39
CA ALA A 137 -1.45 -4.86 -11.23
C ALA A 137 -2.36 -6.08 -11.24
N GLU A 138 -2.54 -6.70 -10.08
CA GLU A 138 -3.36 -7.90 -9.89
C GLU A 138 -3.83 -8.02 -8.44
N GLY A 139 -4.68 -9.02 -8.17
CA GLY A 139 -5.28 -9.27 -6.87
C GLY A 139 -6.69 -8.71 -6.74
N GLN A 140 -7.33 -9.02 -5.60
CA GLN A 140 -8.70 -8.60 -5.30
C GLN A 140 -8.71 -7.52 -4.23
N VAL A 141 -9.54 -6.51 -4.44
CA VAL A 141 -9.79 -5.45 -3.46
C VAL A 141 -11.29 -5.41 -3.14
N ARG A 142 -11.59 -5.26 -1.86
CA ARG A 142 -12.93 -4.96 -1.36
C ARG A 142 -12.90 -3.66 -0.58
N ALA A 143 -13.71 -2.70 -0.99
CA ALA A 143 -13.90 -1.45 -0.28
C ALA A 143 -15.09 -1.55 0.66
N GLU A 144 -14.91 -1.09 1.89
CA GLU A 144 -15.96 -0.88 2.86
C GLU A 144 -16.17 0.61 3.05
N LEU A 145 -17.43 1.02 3.02
CA LEU A 145 -17.81 2.42 3.20
C LEU A 145 -18.14 2.66 4.68
N SER A 146 -17.71 3.81 5.20
CA SER A 146 -17.97 4.20 6.60
C SER A 146 -19.37 4.77 6.82
N ALA A 147 -20.07 5.16 5.74
CA ALA A 147 -21.42 5.73 5.81
C ALA A 147 -22.46 4.84 5.11
N ALA A 148 -23.60 4.62 5.76
CA ALA A 148 -24.79 4.07 5.13
C ALA A 148 -25.40 5.14 4.22
N LEU A 149 -25.43 4.90 2.90
CA LEU A 149 -26.19 5.74 1.98
C LEU A 149 -27.70 5.40 2.16
N PRO A 150 -28.59 6.40 2.33
CA PRO A 150 -30.02 6.16 2.45
C PRO A 150 -30.54 5.37 1.24
N GLY A 151 -31.18 4.21 1.50
CA GLY A 151 -31.73 3.35 0.44
C GLY A 151 -30.74 2.38 -0.22
N VAL A 152 -29.47 2.32 0.22
CA VAL A 152 -28.45 1.42 -0.36
C VAL A 152 -27.81 0.54 0.72
N SER A 153 -27.90 -0.79 0.58
CA SER A 153 -27.27 -1.74 1.51
C SER A 153 -25.81 -2.00 1.15
N LEU A 154 -24.95 -0.99 1.36
CA LEU A 154 -23.50 -1.09 1.12
C LEU A 154 -22.75 -1.87 2.22
N ALA A 155 -23.48 -2.50 3.13
CA ALA A 155 -22.94 -3.30 4.23
C ALA A 155 -22.07 -4.48 3.75
N GLN A 156 -22.26 -4.94 2.50
CA GLN A 156 -21.46 -6.01 1.90
C GLN A 156 -20.19 -5.51 1.19
N GLY A 157 -19.99 -4.18 1.14
CA GLY A 157 -18.87 -3.53 0.46
C GLY A 157 -18.95 -3.60 -1.06
N MET A 158 -17.95 -3.02 -1.72
CA MET A 158 -17.77 -3.05 -3.18
C MET A 158 -16.52 -3.86 -3.49
N THR A 159 -16.57 -4.75 -4.48
CA THR A 159 -15.43 -5.63 -4.81
C THR A 159 -14.95 -5.42 -6.25
N GLY A 160 -13.66 -5.63 -6.47
CA GLY A 160 -13.04 -5.45 -7.78
C GLY A 160 -11.68 -6.13 -7.86
N ARG A 161 -11.16 -6.30 -9.08
CA ARG A 161 -9.79 -6.76 -9.32
C ARG A 161 -8.90 -5.61 -9.74
N ALA A 162 -7.78 -5.43 -9.04
CA ALA A 162 -6.78 -4.45 -9.39
C ALA A 162 -6.23 -4.72 -10.79
N ARG A 163 -6.07 -3.67 -11.60
CA ARG A 163 -5.48 -3.75 -12.94
C ARG A 163 -4.85 -2.41 -13.33
N CYS A 164 -3.90 -2.43 -14.25
CA CYS A 164 -3.41 -1.18 -14.84
C CYS A 164 -4.36 -0.71 -15.95
N ASP A 165 -4.66 0.58 -15.98
CA ASP A 165 -5.50 1.22 -16.99
C ASP A 165 -5.00 2.65 -17.22
N GLY A 166 -4.67 3.00 -18.47
CA GLY A 166 -4.20 4.36 -18.81
C GLY A 166 -2.95 4.81 -18.02
N GLY A 167 -2.10 3.86 -17.61
CA GLY A 167 -0.92 4.14 -16.78
C GLY A 167 -1.19 4.34 -15.29
N ALA A 168 -2.45 4.21 -14.85
CA ALA A 168 -2.84 4.24 -13.45
C ALA A 168 -3.13 2.82 -12.93
N LEU A 169 -2.97 2.61 -11.63
CA LEU A 169 -3.57 1.49 -10.93
C LEU A 169 -5.07 1.76 -10.80
N LEU A 170 -5.89 0.98 -11.49
CA LEU A 170 -7.34 1.06 -11.44
C LEU A 170 -7.87 -0.05 -10.53
N LEU A 171 -8.71 0.37 -9.58
CA LEU A 171 -9.55 -0.47 -8.74
C LEU A 171 -11.01 -0.27 -9.18
N PRO A 172 -11.53 -1.14 -10.05
CA PRO A 172 -12.89 -1.06 -10.59
C PRO A 172 -13.82 -1.82 -9.63
N LEU A 173 -14.29 -1.12 -8.61
CA LEU A 173 -15.10 -1.70 -7.54
C LEU A 173 -16.58 -1.67 -7.93
N GLN A 174 -17.30 -2.74 -7.66
CA GLN A 174 -18.73 -2.84 -7.91
C GLN A 174 -19.46 -3.35 -6.67
N GLY A 175 -20.60 -2.74 -6.36
CA GLY A 175 -21.49 -3.20 -5.29
C GLY A 175 -22.17 -4.52 -5.63
N ALA A 176 -22.69 -5.22 -4.62
CA ALA A 176 -23.33 -6.52 -4.79
C ALA A 176 -24.58 -6.47 -5.70
N SER A 177 -25.29 -5.34 -5.74
CA SER A 177 -26.46 -5.12 -6.61
C SER A 177 -26.07 -4.89 -8.08
N GLY A 178 -24.81 -4.53 -8.35
CA GLY A 178 -24.34 -4.09 -9.65
C GLY A 178 -24.71 -2.65 -10.03
N LEU A 179 -25.56 -1.98 -9.23
CA LEU A 179 -26.05 -0.63 -9.47
C LEU A 179 -25.01 0.43 -9.09
N GLU A 180 -24.14 0.13 -8.13
CA GLU A 180 -23.07 1.03 -7.71
C GLU A 180 -21.73 0.59 -8.31
N ARG A 181 -21.03 1.53 -8.94
CA ARG A 181 -19.68 1.33 -9.47
C ARG A 181 -18.78 2.45 -8.98
N LEU A 182 -17.64 2.09 -8.39
CA LEU A 182 -16.60 3.02 -7.95
C LEU A 182 -15.31 2.67 -8.67
N ASP A 183 -14.90 3.54 -9.59
CA ASP A 183 -13.60 3.44 -10.24
C ASP A 183 -12.61 4.33 -9.48
N LEU A 184 -11.69 3.71 -8.74
CA LEU A 184 -10.60 4.41 -8.06
C LEU A 184 -9.29 4.22 -8.85
N ARG A 185 -8.73 5.31 -9.34
CA ARG A 185 -7.45 5.38 -10.05
C ARG A 185 -6.38 5.97 -9.15
N LEU A 186 -5.25 5.29 -9.02
CA LEU A 186 -4.05 5.75 -8.32
C LEU A 186 -2.89 5.89 -9.31
N PHE A 187 -2.20 7.03 -9.27
CA PHE A 187 -1.07 7.33 -10.12
C PHE A 187 0.25 7.21 -9.34
N GLY A 188 1.36 6.91 -10.02
CA GLY A 188 2.67 6.72 -9.40
C GLY A 188 3.23 7.96 -8.69
N ASP A 189 2.66 9.14 -8.97
CA ASP A 189 3.01 10.42 -8.33
C ASP A 189 2.13 10.75 -7.11
N GLY A 190 1.31 9.79 -6.66
CA GLY A 190 0.42 9.93 -5.51
C GLY A 190 -0.88 10.67 -5.81
N ARG A 191 -1.13 11.11 -7.05
CA ARG A 191 -2.46 11.58 -7.43
C ARG A 191 -3.45 10.43 -7.39
N TRP A 192 -4.70 10.76 -7.11
CA TRP A 192 -5.81 9.82 -7.19
C TRP A 192 -7.04 10.46 -7.82
N GLN A 193 -7.87 9.64 -8.44
CA GLN A 193 -9.17 10.02 -8.98
C GLN A 193 -10.18 8.93 -8.66
N ALA A 194 -11.34 9.31 -8.15
CA ALA A 194 -12.44 8.42 -7.89
C ALA A 194 -13.66 8.87 -8.68
N ARG A 195 -14.34 7.91 -9.30
CA ARG A 195 -15.63 8.11 -9.97
C ARG A 195 -16.62 7.11 -9.41
N LEU A 196 -17.55 7.59 -8.59
CA LEU A 196 -18.69 6.82 -8.11
C LEU A 196 -19.88 7.05 -9.04
N GLN A 197 -20.47 5.97 -9.53
CA GLN A 197 -21.67 5.96 -10.36
C GLN A 197 -22.72 5.13 -9.64
N ILE A 198 -23.92 5.68 -9.50
CA ILE A 198 -25.07 4.98 -8.93
C ILE A 198 -26.14 4.97 -10.02
N ALA A 199 -26.49 3.78 -10.48
CA ALA A 199 -27.66 3.57 -11.32
C ALA A 199 -28.92 3.66 -10.44
N GLY A 200 -29.89 4.48 -10.85
CA GLY A 200 -31.18 4.54 -10.18
C GLY A 200 -32.18 3.59 -10.84
N ASP A 201 -32.85 2.75 -10.05
CA ASP A 201 -33.97 1.91 -10.45
C ASP A 201 -35.29 2.45 -9.87
N GLY A 202 -35.72 3.61 -10.38
CA GLY A 202 -37.05 4.17 -10.11
C GLY A 202 -37.06 5.65 -9.72
N ALA A 203 -38.26 6.24 -9.65
CA ALA A 203 -38.51 7.69 -9.47
C ALA A 203 -37.96 8.32 -8.17
N ALA A 204 -37.36 7.53 -7.28
CA ALA A 204 -36.77 7.99 -6.01
C ALA A 204 -35.23 8.07 -6.03
N LEU A 205 -34.55 7.42 -6.98
CA LEU A 205 -33.08 7.44 -7.07
C LEU A 205 -32.66 8.24 -8.30
N SER A 206 -32.08 9.42 -8.09
CA SER A 206 -31.43 10.15 -9.17
C SER A 206 -30.14 9.42 -9.55
N ALA A 207 -30.03 8.99 -10.81
CA ALA A 207 -28.77 8.52 -11.34
C ALA A 207 -27.72 9.62 -11.14
N GLY A 208 -26.64 9.28 -10.47
CA GLY A 208 -25.65 10.24 -10.00
C GLY A 208 -24.24 9.79 -10.34
N VAL A 209 -23.43 10.73 -10.82
CA VAL A 209 -21.98 10.55 -10.96
C VAL A 209 -21.29 11.53 -10.03
N LEU A 210 -20.54 11.00 -9.07
CA LEU A 210 -19.68 11.79 -8.19
C LEU A 210 -18.23 11.54 -8.62
N GLU A 211 -17.55 12.61 -9.02
CA GLU A 211 -16.12 12.59 -9.30
C GLU A 211 -15.35 13.37 -8.24
N ARG A 212 -14.30 12.75 -7.72
CA ARG A 212 -13.37 13.36 -6.77
C ARG A 212 -11.95 13.06 -7.18
N SER A 213 -11.03 13.98 -6.90
CA SER A 213 -9.61 13.79 -7.15
C SER A 213 -8.81 14.54 -6.13
N GLY A 214 -7.62 14.03 -5.83
CA GLY A 214 -6.71 14.64 -4.87
C GLY A 214 -5.30 14.09 -4.99
N ARG A 215 -4.51 14.29 -3.94
CA ARG A 215 -3.18 13.72 -3.79
C ARG A 215 -3.07 13.10 -2.40
N LEU A 216 -2.48 11.92 -2.32
CA LEU A 216 -2.19 11.21 -1.08
C LEU A 216 -1.09 11.90 -0.28
#